data_AF-A0A2V6FE26-F1
#
_entry.id   AF-A0A2V6FE26-F1
#
_cell.length_a   1.000
_cell.length_b   1.000
_cell.length_c   1.000
_cell.angle_alpha   90.00
_cell.angle_beta   90.00
_cell.angle_gamma   90.00
#
_symmetry.space_group_name_H-M   'P 1'
#
loop_
_entity.id
_entity.type
_entity.pdbx_description
1 polymer ?
#
loop_
_entity_poly.entity_id
_entity_poly.type
_entity_poly.pdbx_seq_one_letter_code
_entity_poly.pdbx_strand_id
1 'polypeptide(L)'
;MYFTYAGARRELQSVSPGNYPKFASLEVVRSPQFPDDWQGDFITCDFRAHRVVHFKYSEAGAGFQTREMPDLLRSTNVTFRPIDVKFGPDGALYVADWSNPIIQHGEVDFRDPRRDKEHGRIWRV
;
A
#
# COMPACT_ATOMS: atom_id res chain seq x y z
N MET A 1 26.31 1.03 -3.10
CA MET A 1 26.16 -0.23 -2.33
C MET A 1 25.84 0.18 -0.90
N TYR A 2 24.66 -0.18 -0.37
CA TYR A 2 24.35 0.07 1.04
C TYR A 2 25.23 -0.86 1.88
N PHE A 3 25.89 -0.34 2.90
CA PHE A 3 26.64 -1.16 3.86
C PHE A 3 26.12 -0.86 5.26
N THR A 4 25.92 -1.91 6.06
CA THR A 4 25.60 -1.76 7.48
C THR A 4 26.90 -1.57 8.27
N TYR A 5 26.92 -0.61 9.19
CA TYR A 5 28.12 -0.29 9.98
C TYR A 5 28.57 -1.46 10.86
N ALA A 6 27.63 -2.30 11.30
CA ALA A 6 27.91 -3.64 11.79
C ALA A 6 27.79 -4.61 10.60
N GLY A 7 28.85 -5.33 10.27
CA GLY A 7 28.82 -6.30 9.17
C GLY A 7 27.69 -7.31 9.36
N ALA A 8 26.73 -7.34 8.45
CA ALA A 8 25.63 -8.29 8.52
C ALA A 8 26.16 -9.69 8.17
N ARG A 9 25.88 -10.69 9.03
CA ARG A 9 26.21 -12.10 8.74
C ARG A 9 25.41 -12.64 7.54
N ARG A 10 24.23 -12.08 7.31
CA ARG A 10 23.33 -12.42 6.20
C ARG A 10 22.38 -11.26 5.94
N GLU A 11 22.09 -11.00 4.67
CA GLU A 11 21.02 -10.09 4.26
C GLU A 11 19.82 -10.91 3.77
N LEU A 12 18.63 -10.58 4.28
CA LEU A 12 17.38 -11.13 3.79
C LEU A 12 16.85 -10.21 2.69
N GLN A 13 16.53 -10.80 1.54
CA GLN A 13 15.87 -10.08 0.46
C GLN A 13 14.40 -9.87 0.81
N SER A 14 13.81 -8.83 0.21
CA SER A 14 12.37 -8.58 0.31
C SER A 14 11.58 -9.81 -0.13
N VAL A 15 10.48 -10.09 0.57
CA VAL A 15 9.48 -11.11 0.16
C VAL A 15 8.87 -10.77 -1.21
N SER A 16 8.88 -9.49 -1.57
CA SER A 16 8.46 -8.97 -2.88
C SER A 16 9.71 -8.68 -3.73
N PRO A 17 10.06 -9.55 -4.70
CA PRO A 17 11.23 -9.35 -5.55
C PRO A 17 11.04 -8.17 -6.49
N GLY A 18 12.01 -7.26 -6.52
CA GLY A 18 11.97 -6.06 -7.35
C GLY A 18 12.18 -4.79 -6.54
N ASN A 19 11.99 -3.66 -7.19
CA ASN A 19 12.12 -2.34 -6.58
C ASN A 19 10.74 -1.76 -6.34
N TYR A 20 10.23 -1.94 -5.12
CA TYR A 20 8.94 -1.41 -4.71
C TYR A 20 9.09 -0.11 -3.91
N PRO A 21 8.09 0.78 -3.96
CA PRO A 21 8.05 1.94 -3.09
C PRO A 21 7.75 1.52 -1.65
N LYS A 22 7.64 2.51 -0.77
CA LYS A 22 7.09 2.29 0.57
C LYS A 22 5.58 2.14 0.44
N PHE A 23 5.08 0.99 0.83
CA PHE A 23 3.65 0.78 0.95
C PHE A 23 3.14 1.24 2.33
N ALA A 24 1.84 1.51 2.40
CA ALA A 24 1.10 1.78 3.62
C ALA A 24 -0.04 0.77 3.76
N SER A 25 -0.25 0.29 4.99
CA SER A 25 -1.22 -0.76 5.32
C SER A 25 -0.96 -2.11 4.63
N LEU A 26 -1.72 -3.11 5.06
CA LEU A 26 -1.77 -4.45 4.49
C LEU A 26 -3.07 -5.09 4.94
N GLU A 27 -3.87 -5.57 3.99
CA GLU A 27 -5.11 -6.30 4.25
C GLU A 27 -5.11 -7.62 3.47
N VAL A 28 -5.58 -8.69 4.10
CA VAL A 28 -5.74 -10.00 3.45
C VAL A 28 -7.16 -10.13 2.94
N VAL A 29 -7.33 -10.46 1.67
CA VAL A 29 -8.65 -10.66 1.06
C VAL A 29 -9.33 -11.87 1.68
N ARG A 30 -10.40 -11.61 2.43
CA ARG A 30 -11.29 -12.62 3.05
C ARG A 30 -12.74 -12.15 2.98
N SER A 31 -13.22 -11.93 1.77
CA SER A 31 -14.60 -11.46 1.53
C SER A 31 -15.19 -12.13 0.30
N PRO A 32 -16.42 -12.68 0.39
CA PRO A 32 -17.10 -13.29 -0.75
C PRO A 32 -17.53 -12.26 -1.83
N GLN A 33 -17.35 -10.96 -1.58
CA GLN A 33 -17.60 -9.91 -2.58
C GLN A 33 -16.43 -9.73 -3.55
N PHE A 34 -15.28 -10.31 -3.24
CA PHE A 34 -14.10 -10.32 -4.10
C PHE A 34 -13.97 -11.66 -4.84
N PRO A 35 -13.29 -11.69 -6.00
CA PRO A 35 -13.09 -12.92 -6.75
C PRO A 35 -12.56 -14.08 -5.91
N ASP A 36 -13.00 -15.31 -6.19
CA ASP A 36 -12.55 -16.50 -5.46
C ASP A 36 -11.03 -16.70 -5.57
N ASP A 37 -10.44 -16.35 -6.72
CA ASP A 37 -8.99 -16.46 -6.92
C ASP A 37 -8.20 -15.41 -6.15
N TRP A 38 -8.84 -14.40 -5.56
CA TRP A 38 -8.20 -13.39 -4.72
C TRP A 38 -8.17 -13.78 -3.25
N GLN A 39 -8.90 -14.81 -2.82
CA GLN A 39 -8.99 -15.14 -1.40
C GLN A 39 -7.62 -15.55 -0.85
N GLY A 40 -7.15 -14.83 0.17
CA GLY A 40 -5.80 -14.96 0.74
C GLY A 40 -4.75 -14.01 0.14
N ASP A 41 -5.06 -13.33 -0.96
CA ASP A 41 -4.17 -12.31 -1.53
C ASP A 41 -4.09 -11.06 -0.66
N PHE A 42 -3.12 -10.21 -0.94
CA PHE A 42 -2.83 -9.01 -0.17
C PHE A 42 -3.19 -7.75 -0.93
N ILE A 43 -3.83 -6.80 -0.25
CA ILE A 43 -4.07 -5.44 -0.74
C ILE A 43 -3.30 -4.45 0.13
N THR A 44 -2.65 -3.48 -0.50
CA THR A 44 -1.87 -2.44 0.18
C THR A 44 -1.95 -1.10 -0.56
N CYS A 45 -1.44 -0.02 0.03
CA CYS A 45 -1.52 1.32 -0.53
C CYS A 45 -0.16 1.85 -0.98
N ASP A 46 -0.11 2.43 -2.17
CA ASP A 46 1.00 3.25 -2.65
C ASP A 46 0.52 4.70 -2.76
N PHE A 47 0.63 5.40 -1.63
CA PHE A 47 0.22 6.79 -1.51
C PHE A 47 1.02 7.71 -2.44
N ARG A 48 2.25 7.34 -2.83
CA ARG A 48 3.08 8.17 -3.71
C ARG A 48 2.60 8.10 -5.15
N ALA A 49 2.21 6.92 -5.61
CA ALA A 49 1.76 6.69 -6.99
C ALA A 49 0.22 6.68 -7.16
N HIS A 50 -0.54 7.10 -6.15
CA HIS A 50 -2.00 7.26 -6.22
C HIS A 50 -2.74 5.95 -6.54
N ARG A 51 -2.32 4.84 -5.91
CA ARG A 51 -2.86 3.52 -6.22
C ARG A 51 -3.02 2.61 -5.00
N VAL A 52 -3.97 1.70 -5.11
CA VAL A 52 -4.19 0.56 -4.22
C VAL A 52 -3.73 -0.68 -4.97
N VAL A 53 -2.75 -1.37 -4.41
CA VAL A 53 -1.96 -2.42 -5.08
C VAL A 53 -2.38 -3.78 -4.58
N HIS A 54 -2.48 -4.74 -5.49
CA HIS A 54 -2.81 -6.13 -5.22
C HIS A 54 -1.56 -7.01 -5.38
N PHE A 55 -1.37 -7.94 -4.44
CA PHE A 55 -0.29 -8.92 -4.48
C PHE A 55 -0.84 -10.34 -4.31
N LYS A 56 -0.41 -11.22 -5.19
CA LYS A 56 -0.47 -12.67 -4.95
C LYS A 56 0.77 -13.13 -4.19
N TYR A 57 0.68 -14.27 -3.53
CA TYR A 57 1.85 -14.93 -2.94
C TYR A 57 1.92 -16.42 -3.30
N SER A 58 3.10 -16.98 -3.18
CA SER A 58 3.37 -18.41 -3.32
C SER A 58 4.40 -18.87 -2.31
N GLU A 59 4.39 -20.15 -1.97
CA GLU A 59 5.44 -20.77 -1.17
C GLU A 59 6.79 -20.72 -1.90
N ALA A 60 7.86 -20.45 -1.15
CA ALA A 60 9.23 -20.37 -1.64
C ALA A 60 10.19 -20.97 -0.61
N GLY A 61 10.40 -22.29 -0.68
CA GLY A 61 11.20 -23.03 0.29
C GLY A 61 10.54 -22.99 1.67
N ALA A 62 11.26 -22.46 2.67
CA ALA A 62 10.74 -22.29 4.03
C ALA A 62 10.03 -20.93 4.25
N GLY A 63 9.76 -20.17 3.19
CA GLY A 63 9.11 -18.86 3.26
C GLY A 63 8.11 -18.64 2.13
N PHE A 64 7.84 -17.37 1.84
CA PHE A 64 6.93 -16.94 0.79
C PHE A 64 7.63 -16.01 -0.19
N GLN A 65 7.04 -15.86 -1.37
CA GLN A 65 7.37 -14.82 -2.33
C GLN A 65 6.08 -14.19 -2.83
N THR A 66 6.08 -12.87 -3.04
CA THR A 66 4.92 -12.16 -3.58
C THR A 66 5.15 -11.76 -5.04
N ARG A 67 4.04 -11.54 -5.75
CA ARG A 67 4.01 -11.00 -7.11
C ARG A 67 2.98 -9.87 -7.17
N GLU A 68 3.40 -8.67 -7.57
CA GLU A 68 2.48 -7.57 -7.85
C GLU A 68 1.55 -7.97 -8.99
N MET A 69 0.26 -7.72 -8.78
CA MET A 69 -0.82 -7.93 -9.73
C MET A 69 -1.31 -6.56 -10.22
N PRO A 70 -2.20 -6.50 -11.23
CA PRO A 70 -2.81 -5.23 -11.63
C PRO A 70 -3.40 -4.46 -10.44
N ASP A 71 -3.25 -3.14 -10.45
CA ASP A 71 -3.76 -2.26 -9.39
C ASP A 71 -5.28 -2.51 -9.19
N LEU A 72 -5.72 -2.63 -7.92
CA LEU A 72 -7.16 -2.67 -7.60
C LEU A 72 -7.82 -1.33 -7.94
N LEU A 73 -7.14 -0.23 -7.62
CA LEU A 73 -7.60 1.12 -7.91
C LEU A 73 -6.40 2.02 -8.20
N ARG A 74 -6.54 2.87 -9.21
CA ARG A 74 -5.58 3.93 -9.51
C ARG A 74 -6.30 5.21 -9.87
N SER A 75 -5.81 6.33 -9.36
CA SER A 75 -6.36 7.64 -9.66
C SER A 75 -5.34 8.50 -10.43
N THR A 76 -5.85 9.35 -11.31
CA THR A 76 -5.08 10.45 -11.90
C THR A 76 -5.10 11.71 -11.03
N ASN A 77 -5.92 11.73 -9.97
CA ASN A 77 -5.98 12.85 -9.04
C ASN A 77 -4.77 12.84 -8.11
N VAL A 78 -3.95 13.89 -8.19
CA VAL A 78 -2.71 14.03 -7.41
C VAL A 78 -2.93 14.13 -5.90
N THR A 79 -4.17 14.36 -5.44
CA THR A 79 -4.51 14.35 -4.02
C THR A 79 -4.96 12.98 -3.54
N PHE A 80 -5.19 11.99 -4.41
CA PHE A 80 -5.50 10.62 -3.98
C PHE A 80 -4.26 9.99 -3.35
N ARG A 81 -4.29 9.85 -2.03
CA ARG A 81 -3.20 9.38 -1.16
C ARG A 81 -3.75 8.30 -0.24
N PRO A 82 -4.00 7.07 -0.74
CA PRO A 82 -4.49 5.98 0.09
C PRO A 82 -3.44 5.62 1.15
N ILE A 83 -3.85 5.52 2.41
CA ILE A 83 -2.96 5.26 3.55
C ILE A 83 -3.38 4.04 4.37
N ASP A 84 -4.64 3.62 4.30
CA ASP A 84 -5.11 2.40 4.94
C ASP A 84 -6.19 1.72 4.10
N VAL A 85 -6.27 0.39 4.23
CA VAL A 85 -7.29 -0.48 3.64
C VAL A 85 -7.77 -1.48 4.67
N LYS A 86 -9.10 -1.63 4.83
CA LYS A 86 -9.71 -2.58 5.77
C LYS A 86 -11.00 -3.15 5.20
N PHE A 87 -11.26 -4.42 5.45
CA PHE A 87 -12.60 -4.95 5.21
C PHE A 87 -13.59 -4.45 6.27
N GLY A 88 -14.75 -3.99 5.82
CA GLY A 88 -15.87 -3.69 6.69
C GLY A 88 -16.65 -4.96 7.06
N PRO A 89 -17.50 -4.89 8.09
CA PRO A 89 -18.38 -6.00 8.48
C PRO A 89 -19.41 -6.34 7.40
N ASP A 90 -19.66 -5.43 6.46
CA ASP A 90 -20.50 -5.64 5.29
C ASP A 90 -19.76 -6.35 4.14
N GLY A 91 -18.48 -6.69 4.30
CA GLY A 91 -17.66 -7.39 3.30
C GLY A 91 -17.03 -6.50 2.23
N ALA A 92 -17.33 -5.20 2.21
CA ALA A 92 -16.70 -4.27 1.28
C ALA A 92 -15.29 -3.90 1.73
N LEU A 93 -14.43 -3.48 0.79
CA LEU A 93 -13.10 -2.96 1.14
C LEU A 93 -13.18 -1.44 1.28
N TYR A 94 -12.75 -0.93 2.43
CA TYR A 94 -12.70 0.49 2.70
C TYR A 94 -11.28 1.01 2.54
N VAL A 95 -11.12 2.12 1.82
CA VAL A 95 -9.83 2.81 1.64
C VAL A 95 -9.89 4.15 2.36
N ALA A 96 -8.97 4.36 3.32
CA ALA A 96 -8.74 5.66 3.91
C ALA A 96 -7.74 6.43 3.04
N ASP A 97 -8.18 7.57 2.52
CA ASP A 97 -7.42 8.45 1.65
C ASP A 97 -7.17 9.79 2.34
N TRP A 98 -5.90 10.11 2.56
CA TRP A 98 -5.47 11.34 3.22
C TRP A 98 -5.83 12.60 2.43
N SER A 99 -6.11 12.49 1.12
CA SER A 99 -6.63 13.56 0.28
C SER A 99 -5.77 14.84 0.24
N ASN A 100 -4.45 14.72 0.39
CA ASN A 100 -3.55 15.87 0.51
C ASN A 100 -2.62 16.03 -0.73
N PRO A 101 -2.48 17.24 -1.30
CA PRO A 101 -1.55 17.46 -2.40
C PRO A 101 -0.07 17.31 -2.00
N ILE A 102 0.28 17.52 -0.73
CA ILE A 102 1.67 17.58 -0.28
C ILE A 102 2.02 16.39 0.63
N ILE A 103 2.88 15.50 0.13
CA ILE A 103 3.60 14.49 0.93
C ILE A 103 4.88 15.10 1.51
N GLN A 104 5.32 14.69 2.71
CA GLN A 104 6.41 15.39 3.41
C GLN A 104 7.65 14.52 3.65
N HIS A 105 8.78 14.99 3.16
CA HIS A 105 10.14 14.65 3.61
C HIS A 105 10.98 15.91 3.92
N GLY A 106 10.32 17.07 4.04
CA GLY A 106 10.94 18.36 4.39
C GLY A 106 11.04 19.35 3.23
N GLU A 107 10.57 18.99 2.03
CA GLU A 107 10.67 19.80 0.82
C GLU A 107 9.70 20.98 0.78
N VAL A 108 8.60 20.90 1.52
CA VAL A 108 7.57 21.93 1.60
C VAL A 108 7.31 22.29 3.06
N ASP A 109 7.17 23.58 3.36
CA ASP A 109 6.96 24.08 4.73
C ASP A 109 5.82 23.33 5.44
N PHE A 110 6.01 23.05 6.74
CA PHE A 110 5.01 22.37 7.57
C PHE A 110 3.73 23.20 7.79
N ARG A 111 3.81 24.52 7.56
CA ARG A 111 2.72 25.50 7.64
C ARG A 111 2.20 25.92 6.26
N ASP A 112 2.61 25.25 5.18
CA ASP A 112 2.08 25.55 3.83
C ASP A 112 0.54 25.46 3.85
N PRO A 113 -0.17 26.51 3.40
CA PRO A 113 -1.63 26.60 3.53
C PRO A 113 -2.38 25.58 2.68
N ARG A 114 -1.72 24.94 1.70
CA ARG A 114 -2.33 23.87 0.89
C ARG A 114 -2.43 22.54 1.64
N ARG A 115 -1.81 22.42 2.82
CA ARG A 115 -1.92 21.23 3.66
C ARG A 115 -3.28 21.22 4.33
N ASP A 116 -4.17 20.37 3.81
CA ASP A 116 -5.43 20.08 4.48
C ASP A 116 -5.18 19.26 5.76
N LYS A 117 -5.72 19.73 6.88
CA LYS A 117 -5.59 19.08 8.19
C LYS A 117 -6.92 18.59 8.75
N GLU A 118 -8.01 18.85 8.02
CA GLU A 118 -9.38 18.69 8.51
C GLU A 118 -10.16 17.67 7.68
N HIS A 119 -9.81 17.51 6.40
CA HIS A 119 -10.53 16.62 5.50
C HIS A 119 -9.70 15.41 5.07
N GLY A 120 -10.44 14.33 4.79
CA GLY A 120 -9.97 13.12 4.14
C GLY A 120 -11.12 12.49 3.37
N ARG A 121 -10.87 11.38 2.69
CA ARG A 121 -11.91 10.62 1.98
C ARG A 121 -11.90 9.17 2.44
N ILE A 122 -13.10 8.59 2.55
CA ILE A 122 -13.28 7.15 2.70
C ILE A 122 -13.94 6.63 1.43
N TRP A 123 -13.30 5.66 0.79
CA TRP A 123 -13.85 4.97 -0.37
C TRP A 123 -14.38 3.62 0.07
N ARG A 124 -15.54 3.21 -0.46
CA ARG A 124 -16.07 1.86 -0.34
C ARG A 124 -15.97 1.21 -1.71
N VAL A 125 -15.19 0.14 -1.80
CA VAL A 125 -14.94 -0.65 -3.02
C VAL A 125 -15.70 -1.96 -2.91
#